data_AF-A0A0V1A0V4-F1
#
_entry.id   AF-A0A0V1A0V4-F1
#
_cell.length_a   1.000
_cell.length_b   1.000
_cell.length_c   1.000
_cell.angle_alpha   90.00
_cell.angle_beta   90.00
_cell.angle_gamma   90.00
#
_symmetry.space_group_name_H-M   'P 1'
#
loop_
_entity.id
_entity.type
_entity.pdbx_description
1 polymer ?
#
loop_
_entity_poly.entity_id
_entity_poly.type
_entity_poly.pdbx_seq_one_letter_code
_entity_poly.pdbx_strand_id
1 'polypeptide(L)'
;MKNPAIVPIIPEDLDGDRRWMSMHERFVSEAKSREPDVLFIGDSHILYFEQSEAYHELFEPLHCLCFAIGGDTTATVLWRLQHEELDCISPKVIVLLIGTNNREKNSQQILEGIAAVAQLISEKQPQAQLFVLTIPPRGRYPNPKRDLIIQINSGMNNALKHIPNCKILDITEGFISSEGEIHHTVLYDYLHLTSSTYWKAFKVVHSAILEILLPYSC
;
A
#
# COMPACT_ATOMS: atom_id res chain seq x y z
N MET A 1 16.30 -7.84 -20.26
CA MET A 1 16.41 -8.28 -18.85
C MET A 1 15.01 -8.36 -18.26
N LYS A 2 14.70 -9.36 -17.44
CA LYS A 2 13.41 -9.50 -16.75
C LYS A 2 13.22 -8.31 -15.79
N ASN A 3 12.04 -7.71 -15.73
CA ASN A 3 11.76 -6.58 -14.84
C ASN A 3 11.89 -7.06 -13.36
N PRO A 4 12.84 -6.53 -12.56
CA PRO A 4 13.06 -6.98 -11.18
C PRO A 4 11.85 -6.70 -10.27
N ALA A 5 11.05 -5.69 -10.57
CA ALA A 5 9.88 -5.32 -9.77
C ALA A 5 8.75 -6.37 -9.79
N ILE A 6 8.81 -7.33 -10.73
CA ILE A 6 7.84 -8.44 -10.86
C ILE A 6 8.45 -9.81 -10.52
N VAL A 7 9.68 -9.87 -10.00
CA VAL A 7 10.32 -11.13 -9.62
C VAL A 7 10.20 -11.30 -8.11
N PRO A 8 9.33 -12.19 -7.61
CA PRO A 8 9.15 -12.43 -6.19
C PRO A 8 10.49 -12.75 -5.51
N ILE A 9 10.80 -12.05 -4.41
CA ILE A 9 12.08 -12.21 -3.71
C ILE A 9 11.93 -12.02 -2.19
N ILE A 10 12.72 -12.76 -1.43
CA ILE A 10 12.95 -12.51 0.00
C ILE A 10 14.09 -11.49 0.10
N PRO A 11 13.93 -10.36 0.81
CA PRO A 11 15.03 -9.41 0.99
C PRO A 11 16.19 -10.08 1.75
N GLU A 12 17.40 -9.68 1.40
CA GLU A 12 18.61 -10.14 2.10
C GLU A 12 18.58 -9.68 3.57
N ASP A 13 18.78 -10.62 4.50
CA ASP A 13 18.88 -10.36 5.93
C ASP A 13 20.32 -9.98 6.29
N LEU A 14 20.63 -8.68 6.18
CA LEU A 14 21.96 -8.14 6.44
C LEU A 14 22.31 -8.10 7.94
N ASP A 15 21.30 -8.05 8.81
CA ASP A 15 21.47 -7.94 10.26
C ASP A 15 21.50 -9.34 10.94
N GLY A 16 20.96 -10.36 10.28
CA GLY A 16 20.89 -11.74 10.78
C GLY A 16 19.80 -11.97 11.83
N ASP A 17 18.89 -11.00 12.00
CA ASP A 17 17.83 -11.03 13.02
C ASP A 17 16.52 -11.67 12.53
N ARG A 18 16.45 -12.01 11.24
CA ARG A 18 15.28 -12.60 10.55
C ARG A 18 13.98 -11.81 10.66
N ARG A 19 14.03 -10.52 11.03
CA ARG A 19 12.83 -9.72 11.35
C ARG A 19 11.79 -9.69 10.24
N TRP A 20 12.23 -9.65 8.98
CA TRP A 20 11.32 -9.61 7.83
C TRP A 20 10.53 -10.91 7.71
N MET A 21 11.21 -12.05 7.86
CA MET A 21 10.58 -13.36 7.84
C MET A 21 9.66 -13.55 9.05
N SER A 22 10.06 -13.09 10.24
CA SER A 22 9.21 -13.17 11.44
C SER A 22 7.93 -12.35 11.31
N MET A 23 7.97 -11.18 10.67
CA MET A 23 6.75 -10.40 10.37
C MET A 23 5.83 -11.14 9.40
N HIS A 24 6.39 -11.74 8.33
CA HIS A 24 5.63 -12.57 7.40
C HIS A 24 4.96 -13.77 8.10
N GLU A 25 5.72 -14.54 8.88
CA GLU A 25 5.20 -15.68 9.65
C GLU A 25 4.07 -15.26 10.61
N ARG A 26 4.20 -14.08 11.23
CA ARG A 26 3.12 -13.49 12.05
C ARG A 26 1.88 -13.20 11.21
N PHE A 27 2.00 -12.58 10.04
CA PHE A 27 0.86 -12.29 9.17
C PHE A 27 0.15 -13.57 8.71
N VAL A 28 0.90 -14.61 8.35
CA VAL A 28 0.34 -15.94 8.03
C VAL A 28 -0.41 -16.52 9.24
N SER A 29 0.13 -16.37 10.46
CA SER A 29 -0.57 -16.80 11.68
C SER A 29 -1.84 -15.99 11.95
N GLU A 30 -1.84 -14.68 11.72
CA GLU A 30 -3.01 -13.82 11.86
C GLU A 30 -4.08 -14.19 10.83
N ALA A 31 -3.71 -14.41 9.57
CA ALA A 31 -4.60 -14.85 8.52
C ALA A 31 -5.27 -16.21 8.83
N LYS A 32 -4.57 -17.09 9.58
CA LYS A 32 -5.12 -18.39 10.01
C LYS A 32 -6.03 -18.31 11.23
N SER A 33 -6.00 -17.21 11.99
CA SER A 33 -6.69 -17.09 13.28
C SER A 33 -7.72 -15.97 13.35
N ARG A 34 -7.83 -15.15 12.31
CA ARG A 34 -8.73 -13.98 12.24
C ARG A 34 -9.46 -13.95 10.90
N GLU A 35 -10.63 -13.32 10.90
CA GLU A 35 -11.49 -13.15 9.72
C GLU A 35 -11.70 -11.65 9.47
N PRO A 36 -10.76 -10.96 8.80
CA PRO A 36 -10.87 -9.52 8.57
C PRO A 36 -11.93 -9.19 7.50
N ASP A 37 -12.65 -8.09 7.70
CA ASP A 37 -13.47 -7.49 6.63
C ASP A 37 -12.61 -6.63 5.67
N VAL A 38 -11.54 -6.03 6.21
CA VAL A 38 -10.62 -5.14 5.48
C VAL A 38 -9.18 -5.58 5.70
N LEU A 39 -8.40 -5.65 4.62
CA LEU A 39 -6.97 -5.94 4.68
C LEU A 39 -6.16 -4.80 4.06
N PHE A 40 -5.22 -4.25 4.81
CA PHE A 40 -4.20 -3.34 4.29
C PHE A 40 -2.92 -4.09 3.96
N ILE A 41 -2.33 -3.84 2.81
CA ILE A 41 -1.06 -4.42 2.36
C ILE A 41 -0.15 -3.27 1.91
N GLY A 42 1.11 -3.27 2.35
CA GLY A 42 2.03 -2.24 1.87
C GLY A 42 3.40 -2.20 2.51
N ASP A 43 4.01 -1.03 2.43
CA ASP A 43 5.31 -0.72 3.00
C ASP A 43 5.21 0.08 4.32
N SER A 44 6.25 0.87 4.64
CA SER A 44 6.28 1.70 5.85
C SER A 44 5.13 2.70 5.93
N HIS A 45 4.54 3.12 4.81
CA HIS A 45 3.38 4.02 4.84
C HIS A 45 2.16 3.38 5.48
N ILE A 46 1.89 2.09 5.20
CA ILE A 46 0.80 1.36 5.84
C ILE A 46 1.18 0.94 7.27
N LEU A 47 2.43 0.54 7.49
CA LEU A 47 2.93 0.20 8.83
C LEU A 47 2.77 1.37 9.83
N TYR A 48 3.07 2.60 9.42
CA TYR A 48 2.88 3.77 10.26
C TYR A 48 1.44 4.28 10.29
N PHE A 49 0.64 3.98 9.25
CA PHE A 49 -0.79 4.23 9.30
C PHE A 49 -1.46 3.41 10.40
N GLU A 50 -1.14 2.11 10.54
CA GLU A 50 -1.66 1.24 11.61
C GLU A 50 -1.39 1.80 13.02
N GLN A 51 -0.31 2.57 13.19
CA GLN A 51 0.07 3.20 14.46
C GLN A 51 -0.50 4.60 14.65
N SER A 52 -1.29 5.10 13.69
CA SER A 52 -1.82 6.46 13.71
C SER A 52 -3.17 6.56 14.40
N GLU A 53 -3.49 7.74 14.93
CA GLU A 53 -4.81 8.05 15.50
C GLU A 53 -5.94 7.81 14.48
N ALA A 54 -5.68 8.08 13.20
CA ALA A 54 -6.64 7.83 12.13
C ALA A 54 -7.04 6.35 12.04
N TYR A 55 -6.08 5.43 12.19
CA TYR A 55 -6.38 4.00 12.16
C TYR A 55 -7.21 3.56 13.36
N HIS A 56 -6.79 3.93 14.58
CA HIS A 56 -7.48 3.56 15.80
C HIS A 56 -8.93 4.06 15.86
N GLU A 57 -9.17 5.31 15.44
CA GLU A 57 -10.50 5.90 15.51
C GLU A 57 -11.41 5.48 14.36
N LEU A 58 -10.88 5.34 13.14
CA LEU A 58 -11.70 5.16 11.94
C LEU A 58 -11.72 3.72 11.39
N PHE A 59 -10.62 2.98 11.53
CA PHE A 59 -10.44 1.71 10.82
C PHE A 59 -10.44 0.49 11.73
N GLU A 60 -9.96 0.62 12.97
CA GLU A 60 -10.03 -0.46 13.97
C GLU A 60 -11.45 -1.02 14.15
N PRO A 61 -12.53 -0.21 14.15
CA PRO A 61 -13.90 -0.72 14.19
C PRO A 61 -14.35 -1.53 12.96
N LEU A 62 -13.59 -1.49 11.86
CA LEU A 62 -13.92 -2.14 10.58
C LEU A 62 -13.29 -3.54 10.46
N HIS A 63 -12.81 -4.11 11.57
CA HIS A 63 -12.19 -5.45 11.63
C HIS A 63 -11.01 -5.61 10.66
N CYS A 64 -10.03 -4.72 10.78
CA CYS A 64 -8.88 -4.66 9.89
C CYS A 64 -7.74 -5.64 10.27
N LEU A 65 -6.98 -6.04 9.24
CA LEU A 65 -5.61 -6.54 9.34
C LEU A 65 -4.66 -5.65 8.53
N CYS A 66 -3.40 -5.55 8.95
CA CYS A 66 -2.35 -4.76 8.30
C CYS A 66 -1.11 -5.63 8.02
N PHE A 67 -0.94 -6.05 6.77
CA PHE A 67 0.21 -6.84 6.31
C PHE A 67 1.24 -5.95 5.62
N ALA A 68 1.89 -5.11 6.44
CA ALA A 68 2.83 -4.10 5.99
C ALA A 68 4.21 -4.25 6.64
N ILE A 69 5.26 -4.17 5.81
CA ILE A 69 6.65 -4.23 6.27
C ILE A 69 7.42 -3.02 5.77
N GLY A 70 8.06 -2.30 6.69
CA GLY A 70 8.91 -1.16 6.34
C GLY A 70 10.03 -1.56 5.36
N GLY A 71 10.12 -0.83 4.25
CA GLY A 71 11.11 -1.07 3.19
C GLY A 71 10.67 -2.03 2.09
N ASP A 72 9.48 -2.64 2.19
CA ASP A 72 8.97 -3.53 1.16
C ASP A 72 8.88 -2.86 -0.22
N THR A 73 9.12 -3.66 -1.25
CA THR A 73 8.97 -3.32 -2.67
C THR A 73 7.87 -4.19 -3.27
N THR A 74 7.45 -3.91 -4.51
CA THR A 74 6.50 -4.77 -5.22
C THR A 74 6.95 -6.24 -5.27
N ALA A 75 8.25 -6.49 -5.44
CA ALA A 75 8.83 -7.82 -5.51
C ALA A 75 8.76 -8.59 -4.19
N THR A 76 8.96 -7.91 -3.05
CA THR A 76 8.89 -8.56 -1.74
C THR A 76 7.44 -8.81 -1.32
N VAL A 77 6.52 -7.88 -1.62
CA VAL A 77 5.08 -8.09 -1.44
C VAL A 77 4.58 -9.25 -2.29
N LEU A 78 4.98 -9.34 -3.57
CA LEU A 78 4.63 -10.47 -4.42
C LEU A 78 5.02 -11.81 -3.80
N TRP A 79 6.23 -11.89 -3.24
CA TRP A 79 6.66 -13.11 -2.56
C TRP A 79 5.75 -13.42 -1.38
N ARG A 80 5.51 -12.44 -0.49
CA ARG A 80 4.65 -12.62 0.69
C ARG A 80 3.25 -13.15 0.35
N LEU A 81 2.60 -12.56 -0.65
CA LEU A 81 1.25 -12.98 -1.06
C LEU A 81 1.21 -14.35 -1.75
N GLN A 82 2.33 -14.80 -2.32
CA GLN A 82 2.47 -16.18 -2.84
C GLN A 82 2.69 -17.22 -1.74
N HIS A 83 3.01 -16.78 -0.53
CA HIS A 83 3.36 -17.65 0.60
C HIS A 83 2.34 -17.48 1.73
N GLU A 84 1.10 -17.89 1.47
CA GLU A 84 0.03 -18.09 2.47
C GLU A 84 -0.63 -16.85 3.11
N GLU A 85 -0.13 -15.63 2.93
CA GLU A 85 -0.74 -14.45 3.58
C GLU A 85 -2.21 -14.21 3.19
N LEU A 86 -2.66 -14.70 2.04
CA LEU A 86 -4.05 -14.55 1.58
C LEU A 86 -4.83 -15.87 1.56
N ASP A 87 -4.28 -16.97 2.07
CA ASP A 87 -4.85 -18.30 1.78
C ASP A 87 -5.99 -18.71 2.74
N CYS A 88 -6.07 -18.09 3.92
CA CYS A 88 -7.04 -18.44 4.97
C CYS A 88 -8.02 -17.31 5.34
N ILE A 89 -8.03 -16.22 4.58
CA ILE A 89 -8.90 -15.05 4.79
C ILE A 89 -9.74 -14.77 3.54
N SER A 90 -10.86 -14.07 3.73
CA SER A 90 -11.75 -13.64 2.64
C SER A 90 -12.24 -12.21 2.88
N PRO A 91 -11.35 -11.21 2.91
CA PRO A 91 -11.75 -9.82 3.13
C PRO A 91 -12.69 -9.33 2.02
N LYS A 92 -13.57 -8.39 2.38
CA LYS A 92 -14.46 -7.68 1.45
C LYS A 92 -13.72 -6.55 0.74
N VAL A 93 -12.74 -5.94 1.42
CA VAL A 93 -11.92 -4.85 0.89
C VAL A 93 -10.44 -5.13 1.12
N ILE A 94 -9.63 -4.89 0.09
CA ILE A 94 -8.18 -4.89 0.19
C ILE A 94 -7.65 -3.52 -0.23
N VAL A 95 -6.76 -2.95 0.57
CA VAL A 95 -6.11 -1.66 0.29
C VAL A 95 -4.61 -1.90 0.10
N LEU A 96 -4.09 -1.50 -1.06
CA LEU A 96 -2.69 -1.66 -1.44
C LEU A 96 -2.00 -0.28 -1.55
N LEU A 97 -0.90 -0.10 -0.85
CA LEU A 97 0.03 1.02 -1.04
C LEU A 97 1.47 0.51 -1.07
N ILE A 98 2.08 0.52 -2.26
CA ILE A 98 3.44 0.02 -2.48
C ILE A 98 4.11 0.77 -3.64
N GLY A 99 5.43 0.81 -3.64
CA GLY A 99 6.23 1.27 -4.80
C GLY A 99 7.25 2.36 -4.48
N THR A 100 7.15 3.04 -3.34
CA THR A 100 8.10 4.12 -3.00
C THR A 100 9.53 3.59 -2.81
N ASN A 101 9.68 2.37 -2.31
CA ASN A 101 10.97 1.75 -2.02
C ASN A 101 11.59 0.99 -3.20
N ASN A 102 10.86 0.84 -4.31
CA ASN A 102 11.39 0.24 -5.53
C ASN A 102 12.65 0.99 -5.99
N ARG A 103 13.71 0.23 -6.27
CA ARG A 103 15.04 0.77 -6.62
C ARG A 103 15.15 1.08 -8.12
N GLU A 104 14.21 0.59 -8.90
CA GLU A 104 14.12 0.85 -10.34
C GLU A 104 13.98 2.36 -10.59
N LYS A 105 14.70 2.87 -11.59
CA LYS A 105 14.61 4.27 -12.04
C LYS A 105 13.63 4.43 -13.20
N ASN A 106 12.83 3.41 -13.46
CA ASN A 106 11.89 3.34 -14.57
C ASN A 106 10.47 3.16 -14.01
N SER A 107 9.61 4.15 -14.25
CA SER A 107 8.23 4.17 -13.77
C SER A 107 7.41 3.00 -14.34
N GLN A 108 7.66 2.62 -15.60
CA GLN A 108 6.98 1.49 -16.24
C GLN A 108 7.29 0.17 -15.53
N GLN A 109 8.54 -0.04 -15.09
CA GLN A 109 8.92 -1.25 -14.35
C GLN A 109 8.19 -1.33 -13.01
N ILE A 110 8.07 -0.21 -12.31
CA ILE A 110 7.37 -0.15 -11.01
C ILE A 110 5.87 -0.32 -11.20
N LEU A 111 5.29 0.30 -12.23
CA LEU A 111 3.88 0.12 -12.60
C LEU A 111 3.53 -1.34 -12.91
N GLU A 112 4.39 -2.03 -13.66
CA GLU A 112 4.25 -3.48 -13.89
C GLU A 112 4.34 -4.28 -12.58
N GLY A 113 5.21 -3.86 -11.65
CA GLY A 113 5.29 -4.42 -10.30
C GLY A 113 3.99 -4.26 -9.51
N ILE A 114 3.43 -3.05 -9.47
CA ILE A 114 2.16 -2.74 -8.79
C ILE A 114 1.03 -3.53 -9.44
N ALA A 115 0.97 -3.57 -10.78
CA ALA A 115 -0.02 -4.34 -11.52
C ALA A 115 0.09 -5.84 -11.24
N ALA A 116 1.31 -6.39 -11.14
CA ALA A 116 1.50 -7.79 -10.78
C ALA A 116 1.01 -8.11 -9.36
N VAL A 117 1.26 -7.23 -8.38
CA VAL A 117 0.72 -7.39 -7.02
C VAL A 117 -0.81 -7.34 -7.04
N ALA A 118 -1.39 -6.32 -7.70
CA ALA A 118 -2.83 -6.15 -7.80
C ALA A 118 -3.51 -7.32 -8.53
N GLN A 119 -2.89 -7.85 -9.58
CA GLN A 119 -3.36 -9.02 -10.31
C GLN A 119 -3.39 -10.26 -9.42
N LEU A 120 -2.30 -10.52 -8.68
CA LEU A 120 -2.23 -11.65 -7.75
C LEU A 120 -3.28 -11.54 -6.64
N ILE A 121 -3.51 -10.33 -6.11
CA ILE A 121 -4.58 -10.08 -5.14
C ILE A 121 -5.94 -10.41 -5.76
N SER A 122 -6.23 -9.89 -6.97
CA SER A 122 -7.50 -10.14 -7.65
C SER A 122 -7.74 -11.62 -7.96
N GLU A 123 -6.69 -12.38 -8.28
CA GLU A 123 -6.77 -13.82 -8.51
C GLU A 123 -7.04 -14.62 -7.23
N LYS A 124 -6.35 -14.28 -6.13
CA LYS A 124 -6.52 -14.97 -4.84
C LYS A 124 -7.79 -14.55 -4.10
N GLN A 125 -8.26 -13.33 -4.31
CA GLN A 125 -9.36 -12.71 -3.58
C GLN A 125 -10.36 -12.06 -4.55
N PRO A 126 -10.96 -12.82 -5.48
CA PRO A 126 -11.79 -12.27 -6.57
C PRO A 126 -13.07 -11.59 -6.07
N GLN A 127 -13.52 -11.89 -4.85
CA GLN A 127 -14.67 -11.26 -4.21
C GLN A 127 -14.36 -9.87 -3.65
N ALA A 128 -13.09 -9.53 -3.40
CA ALA A 128 -12.72 -8.30 -2.72
C ALA A 128 -12.76 -7.10 -3.68
N GLN A 129 -13.20 -5.94 -3.17
CA GLN A 129 -12.91 -4.65 -3.78
C GLN A 129 -11.45 -4.29 -3.46
N LEU A 130 -10.61 -4.15 -4.49
CA LEU A 130 -9.24 -3.69 -4.37
C LEU A 130 -9.17 -2.17 -4.55
N PHE A 131 -8.59 -1.48 -3.57
CA PHE A 131 -8.19 -0.08 -3.67
C PHE A 131 -6.66 0.02 -3.74
N VAL A 132 -6.14 0.62 -4.80
CA VAL A 132 -4.70 0.93 -4.93
C VAL A 132 -4.51 2.41 -4.66
N LEU A 133 -3.71 2.75 -3.65
CA LEU A 133 -3.48 4.15 -3.25
C LEU A 133 -2.36 4.77 -4.09
N THR A 134 -2.49 6.06 -4.41
CA THR A 134 -1.40 6.83 -5.01
C THR A 134 -0.21 6.92 -4.06
N ILE A 135 1.01 6.88 -4.61
CA ILE A 135 2.24 6.93 -3.82
C ILE A 135 2.50 8.37 -3.37
N PRO A 136 2.68 8.65 -2.06
CA PRO A 136 3.03 9.97 -1.57
C PRO A 136 4.32 10.54 -2.20
N PRO A 137 4.38 11.84 -2.50
CA PRO A 137 5.62 12.48 -2.91
C PRO A 137 6.65 12.45 -1.76
N ARG A 138 7.93 12.63 -2.08
CA ARG A 138 9.01 12.62 -1.08
C ARG A 138 10.14 13.60 -1.39
N GLY A 139 10.95 13.88 -0.38
CA GLY A 139 11.99 14.92 -0.35
C GLY A 139 11.37 16.30 -0.18
N ARG A 140 12.08 17.25 0.46
CA ARG A 140 11.58 18.61 0.68
C ARG A 140 11.35 19.35 -0.64
N TYR A 141 12.34 19.30 -1.54
CA TYR A 141 12.38 19.99 -2.82
C TYR A 141 12.13 19.03 -4.00
N PRO A 142 11.82 19.56 -5.20
CA PRO A 142 11.78 18.76 -6.43
C PRO A 142 13.04 17.91 -6.59
N ASN A 143 12.85 16.64 -6.96
CA ASN A 143 13.93 15.66 -7.09
C ASN A 143 13.53 14.51 -8.02
N PRO A 144 14.48 13.74 -8.57
CA PRO A 144 14.18 12.69 -9.55
C PRO A 144 13.23 11.60 -9.03
N LYS A 145 13.21 11.32 -7.72
CA LYS A 145 12.30 10.32 -7.14
C LYS A 145 10.87 10.86 -7.10
N ARG A 146 10.67 12.16 -6.89
CA ARG A 146 9.36 12.81 -6.98
C ARG A 146 8.83 12.78 -8.41
N ASP A 147 9.67 13.06 -9.41
CA ASP A 147 9.28 12.98 -10.82
C ASP A 147 8.88 11.54 -11.21
N LEU A 148 9.63 10.55 -10.72
CA LEU A 148 9.31 9.14 -10.91
C LEU A 148 7.95 8.78 -10.29
N ILE A 149 7.65 9.25 -9.07
CA ILE A 149 6.36 9.02 -8.40
C ILE A 149 5.21 9.67 -9.17
N ILE A 150 5.39 10.89 -9.70
CA ILE A 150 4.39 11.55 -10.54
C ILE A 150 4.06 10.70 -11.77
N GLN A 151 5.08 10.15 -12.43
CA GLN A 151 4.90 9.28 -13.59
C GLN A 151 4.18 7.97 -13.21
N ILE A 152 4.52 7.37 -12.08
CA ILE A 152 3.85 6.16 -11.58
C ILE A 152 2.38 6.46 -11.30
N ASN A 153 2.07 7.45 -10.47
CA ASN A 153 0.68 7.78 -10.11
C ASN A 153 -0.16 8.11 -11.37
N SER A 154 0.41 8.84 -12.33
CA SER A 154 -0.27 9.17 -13.59
C SER A 154 -0.49 7.93 -14.49
N GLY A 155 0.40 6.93 -14.41
CA GLY A 155 0.30 5.70 -15.19
C GLY A 155 -0.58 4.61 -14.57
N MET A 156 -0.96 4.73 -13.28
CA MET A 156 -1.72 3.70 -12.56
C MET A 156 -3.03 3.32 -13.26
N ASN A 157 -3.81 4.31 -13.72
CA ASN A 157 -5.08 4.05 -14.42
C ASN A 157 -4.90 3.13 -15.63
N ASN A 158 -3.87 3.36 -16.45
CA ASN A 158 -3.62 2.50 -17.62
C ASN A 158 -3.08 1.13 -17.22
N ALA A 159 -2.20 1.06 -16.21
CA ALA A 159 -1.60 -0.18 -15.76
C ALA A 159 -2.60 -1.14 -15.10
N LEU A 160 -3.63 -0.60 -14.42
CA LEU A 160 -4.57 -1.38 -13.61
C LEU A 160 -5.95 -1.58 -14.27
N LYS A 161 -6.21 -0.98 -15.45
CA LYS A 161 -7.53 -0.96 -16.11
C LYS A 161 -8.17 -2.34 -16.38
N HIS A 162 -7.37 -3.39 -16.44
CA HIS A 162 -7.84 -4.76 -16.73
C HIS A 162 -8.04 -5.61 -15.47
N ILE A 163 -7.69 -5.10 -14.29
CA ILE A 163 -7.80 -5.82 -13.04
C ILE A 163 -9.24 -5.69 -12.52
N PRO A 164 -9.99 -6.80 -12.37
CA PRO A 164 -11.36 -6.77 -11.85
C PRO A 164 -11.42 -6.15 -10.45
N ASN A 165 -12.53 -5.44 -10.17
CA ASN A 165 -12.80 -4.83 -8.87
C ASN A 165 -11.65 -3.96 -8.35
N CYS A 166 -10.84 -3.35 -9.22
CA CYS A 166 -9.72 -2.49 -8.85
C CYS A 166 -10.06 -1.02 -9.07
N LYS A 167 -9.91 -0.20 -8.03
CA LYS A 167 -10.07 1.26 -8.08
C LYS A 167 -8.82 1.94 -7.53
N ILE A 168 -8.48 3.10 -8.07
CA ILE A 168 -7.38 3.92 -7.56
C ILE A 168 -7.95 5.00 -6.67
N LEU A 169 -7.35 5.22 -5.50
CA LEU A 169 -7.70 6.33 -4.61
C LEU A 169 -6.51 7.28 -4.49
N ASP A 170 -6.75 8.57 -4.74
CA ASP A 170 -5.73 9.58 -4.53
C ASP A 170 -5.71 10.05 -3.07
N ILE A 171 -4.58 9.82 -2.40
CA ILE A 171 -4.34 10.25 -1.02
C ILE A 171 -3.32 11.40 -0.92
N THR A 172 -2.88 11.95 -2.04
CA THR A 172 -1.72 12.87 -2.12
C THR A 172 -2.09 14.33 -2.31
N GLU A 173 -3.39 14.64 -2.40
CA GLU A 173 -3.89 16.00 -2.56
C GLU A 173 -3.37 16.92 -1.44
N GLY A 174 -2.81 18.07 -1.84
CA GLY A 174 -2.33 19.10 -0.92
C GLY A 174 -1.00 18.80 -0.22
N PHE A 175 -0.25 17.75 -0.62
CA PHE A 175 1.03 17.42 0.02
C PHE A 175 2.17 18.35 -0.40
N ILE A 176 2.07 18.94 -1.60
CA ILE A 176 3.06 19.86 -2.17
C ILE A 176 2.45 21.27 -2.17
N SER A 177 3.20 22.25 -1.64
CA SER A 177 2.77 23.64 -1.62
C SER A 177 2.82 24.29 -3.00
N SER A 178 2.26 25.50 -3.14
CA SER A 178 2.35 26.31 -4.36
C SER A 178 3.80 26.61 -4.79
N GLU A 179 4.74 26.61 -3.85
CA GLU A 179 6.17 26.84 -4.07
C GLU A 179 6.92 25.55 -4.43
N GLY A 180 6.23 24.40 -4.48
CA GLY A 180 6.84 23.11 -4.80
C GLY A 180 7.57 22.45 -3.62
N GLU A 181 7.41 22.96 -2.40
CA GLU A 181 7.99 22.37 -1.18
C GLU A 181 7.02 21.38 -0.50
N ILE A 182 7.58 20.39 0.18
CA ILE A 182 6.84 19.57 1.15
C ILE A 182 7.27 20.01 2.55
N HIS A 183 6.30 20.49 3.33
CA HIS A 183 6.57 20.93 4.69
C HIS A 183 6.67 19.75 5.65
N HIS A 184 7.51 19.85 6.69
CA HIS A 184 7.71 18.77 7.66
C HIS A 184 6.45 18.46 8.49
N THR A 185 5.50 19.40 8.56
CA THR A 185 4.17 19.15 9.17
C THR A 185 3.29 18.25 8.31
N VAL A 186 3.60 18.11 7.02
CA VAL A 186 2.96 17.15 6.11
C VAL A 186 3.67 15.80 6.19
N LEU A 187 4.99 15.81 5.96
CA LEU A 187 5.86 14.63 6.04
C LEU A 187 7.03 14.90 6.98
N TYR A 188 7.09 14.29 8.18
CA TYR A 188 8.01 14.71 9.25
C TYR A 188 9.50 14.55 8.92
N ASP A 189 9.83 13.57 8.10
CA ASP A 189 11.18 13.29 7.58
C ASP A 189 11.23 13.45 6.04
N TYR A 190 10.24 14.14 5.47
CA TYR A 190 10.04 14.30 4.02
C TYR A 190 9.79 12.99 3.26
N LEU A 191 9.41 11.92 3.97
CA LEU A 191 8.94 10.66 3.39
C LEU A 191 7.64 10.22 4.07
N HIS A 192 7.66 10.05 5.38
CA HIS A 192 6.55 9.50 6.16
C HIS A 192 5.61 10.61 6.63
N LEU A 193 4.30 10.32 6.57
CA LEU A 193 3.24 11.26 6.90
C LEU A 193 3.23 11.53 8.41
N THR A 194 2.86 12.76 8.79
CA THR A 194 2.48 13.04 10.18
C THR A 194 1.12 12.43 10.50
N SER A 195 0.81 12.25 11.79
CA SER A 195 -0.52 11.79 12.24
C SER A 195 -1.66 12.63 11.63
N SER A 196 -1.49 13.97 11.62
CA SER A 196 -2.49 14.88 11.03
C SER A 196 -2.67 14.70 9.52
N THR A 197 -1.60 14.31 8.81
CA THR A 197 -1.66 14.05 7.37
C THR A 197 -2.32 12.70 7.10
N TYR A 198 -2.02 11.67 7.89
CA TYR A 198 -2.75 10.40 7.83
C TYR A 198 -4.25 10.60 8.02
N TRP A 199 -4.65 11.35 9.04
CA TRP A 199 -6.07 11.66 9.30
C TRP A 199 -6.76 12.30 8.09
N LYS A 200 -6.11 13.25 7.42
CA LYS A 200 -6.70 13.90 6.23
C LYS A 200 -6.71 12.97 5.03
N ALA A 201 -5.57 12.36 4.73
CA ALA A 201 -5.35 11.55 3.54
C ALA A 201 -6.18 10.26 3.54
N PHE A 202 -6.39 9.63 4.69
CA PHE A 202 -7.12 8.36 4.78
C PHE A 202 -8.63 8.52 4.94
N LYS A 203 -9.17 9.74 5.05
CA LYS A 203 -10.62 9.96 5.03
C LYS A 203 -11.28 9.46 3.74
N VAL A 204 -10.64 9.71 2.60
CA VAL A 204 -11.16 9.21 1.30
C VAL A 204 -11.14 7.68 1.25
N VAL A 205 -10.11 7.05 1.85
CA VAL A 205 -10.00 5.60 1.95
C VAL A 205 -11.09 5.04 2.85
N HIS A 206 -11.32 5.65 4.00
CA HIS A 206 -12.38 5.27 4.93
C HIS A 206 -13.77 5.37 4.29
N SER A 207 -14.08 6.50 3.64
CA SER A 207 -15.35 6.67 2.91
C SER A 207 -15.54 5.60 1.83
N ALA A 208 -14.51 5.32 1.04
CA ALA A 208 -14.56 4.29 0.00
C ALA A 208 -14.76 2.88 0.56
N ILE A 209 -14.16 2.56 1.72
CA ILE A 209 -14.40 1.28 2.41
C ILE A 209 -15.84 1.18 2.90
N LEU A 210 -16.36 2.24 3.54
CA LEU A 210 -17.73 2.23 4.07
C LEU A 210 -18.78 2.04 2.96
N GLU A 211 -18.57 2.62 1.77
CA GLU A 211 -19.46 2.38 0.62
C GLU A 211 -19.56 0.90 0.24
N ILE A 212 -18.49 0.12 0.45
CA ILE A 212 -18.48 -1.32 0.18
C ILE A 212 -19.07 -2.12 1.34
N LEU A 213 -18.73 -1.76 2.58
CA LEU A 213 -19.18 -2.50 3.77
C LEU A 213 -20.64 -2.22 4.14
N LEU A 214 -21.14 -1.01 3.86
CA LEU A 214 -22.45 -0.52 4.25
C LEU A 214 -23.24 0.02 3.02
N PRO A 215 -23.53 -0.82 2.02
CA PRO A 215 -24.10 -0.37 0.73
C PRO A 215 -25.53 0.20 0.82
N TYR A 216 -26.17 0.16 2.00
CA TYR A 216 -27.54 0.62 2.25
C TYR A 216 -27.64 1.77 3.26
N SER A 217 -26.52 2.38 3.64
CA SER A 217 -26.49 3.53 4.57
C SER A 217 -26.45 4.86 3.80
N CYS A 218 -27.55 5.15 3.08
CA CYS A 218 -27.88 6.48 2.53
C CYS A 218 -29.34 6.81 2.87
#